data_AF-A0A2N3TAB8-F1
#
_entry.id   AF-A0A2N3TAB8-F1
#
_cell.length_a   1.000
_cell.length_b   1.000
_cell.length_c   1.000
_cell.angle_alpha   90.00
_cell.angle_beta   90.00
_cell.angle_gamma   90.00
#
_symmetry.space_group_name_H-M   'P 1'
#
loop_
_entity.id
_entity.type
_entity.pdbx_description
1 polymer ?
#
loop_
_entity_poly.entity_id
_entity_poly.type
_entity_poly.pdbx_seq_one_letter_code
_entity_poly.pdbx_strand_id
1 'polypeptide(L)'
;MKIKYFKYAFYIFLSGIITLTSCSKDDEPATPESEQPASDINEGNGISKDDLKISKGDIGVIIDARNVAKKGILPAIAEVKIDAKEGNYSKTLDLNEFTNMASISFPIEELSKAAIAELREGVSATVDIKDKDGKSIVSETFTKFSLKENGVRLTIKADQVVSVVPRPSFNPNIPYYLQVVLNGQPTNRVLEAETSPNKANRFVIRKNNFDPKKESTKFYIVPVPGYGTYYIKTKDNYFLGVFPSENSSITTHTIRAVKIDNPDTYLALKYRFSIRTAENGEVYLESHLNKTIDYLFYDQDENIETWQLYSGTSNGSLLYPLHFRIMPATIQWKIETISTEYMKPIFPAADSSFGFNSTLSNCSPGTLEQEVGTEISSEKTATIGWEESLELTSESTYEVSASVEVSASAKFFGVGVDVTASASTSYSVTKGMTTTNTGFGEQSTVESQSFFSSRTIEVLPQTAVLVYDAYQTYSNITIPFVQRYRVRGTDTTNNKVLTGNQIVSQFGFNDFDGVITLVGSDFVELTVRGTTKIDNLIETQSEVKEVTTTCD
;
A
#
# COMPACT_ATOMS: atom_id res chain seq x y z
N MET A 1 -20.46 -23.28 -39.60
CA MET A 1 -19.30 -24.13 -39.93
C MET A 1 -19.07 -25.07 -38.75
N LYS A 2 -18.97 -26.40 -38.93
CA LYS A 2 -18.74 -27.35 -37.83
C LYS A 2 -17.24 -27.61 -37.67
N ILE A 3 -16.76 -27.75 -36.45
CA ILE A 3 -15.90 -28.85 -35.96
C ILE A 3 -15.90 -28.80 -34.43
N LYS A 4 -15.86 -29.98 -33.79
CA LYS A 4 -15.83 -30.20 -32.33
C LYS A 4 -14.51 -30.90 -31.95
N TYR A 5 -14.27 -30.98 -30.64
CA TYR A 5 -13.35 -31.90 -29.95
C TYR A 5 -11.84 -31.56 -29.99
N PHE A 6 -11.34 -31.05 -28.86
CA PHE A 6 -9.97 -31.30 -28.41
C PHE A 6 -9.89 -31.26 -26.86
N LYS A 7 -10.32 -32.36 -26.24
CA LYS A 7 -10.03 -32.75 -24.85
C LYS A 7 -9.88 -34.28 -24.85
N TYR A 8 -9.08 -34.82 -23.93
CA TYR A 8 -8.56 -36.20 -23.86
C TYR A 8 -7.36 -36.53 -24.77
N ALA A 9 -6.14 -36.29 -24.26
CA ALA A 9 -4.92 -37.01 -24.62
C ALA A 9 -3.76 -36.73 -23.64
N PHE A 10 -3.88 -37.15 -22.37
CA PHE A 10 -2.71 -37.56 -21.59
C PHE A 10 -3.12 -38.71 -20.68
N TYR A 11 -2.54 -39.88 -20.92
CA TYR A 11 -2.99 -41.18 -20.46
C TYR A 11 -1.83 -41.87 -19.73
N ILE A 12 -2.16 -42.67 -18.71
CA ILE A 12 -1.42 -43.88 -18.28
C ILE A 12 0.08 -43.71 -18.00
N PHE A 13 0.39 -43.59 -16.70
CA PHE A 13 1.49 -44.21 -15.92
C PHE A 13 1.30 -43.58 -14.51
N LEU A 14 1.14 -44.27 -13.39
CA LEU A 14 1.75 -45.52 -12.95
C LEU A 14 0.87 -46.15 -11.83
N SER A 15 0.16 -47.24 -12.11
CA SER A 15 -0.52 -48.04 -11.07
C SER A 15 -0.29 -49.54 -11.30
N GLY A 16 0.77 -50.06 -10.69
CA GLY A 16 1.13 -51.48 -10.63
C GLY A 16 1.90 -51.70 -9.34
N ILE A 17 1.27 -52.22 -8.29
CA ILE A 17 1.30 -53.64 -7.95
C ILE A 17 2.74 -54.15 -7.79
N ILE A 18 3.23 -54.13 -6.56
CA ILE A 18 4.20 -55.11 -6.06
C ILE A 18 3.62 -55.71 -4.78
N THR A 19 2.85 -56.78 -4.95
CA THR A 19 2.55 -57.73 -3.87
C THR A 19 3.56 -58.86 -3.97
N LEU A 20 4.52 -58.92 -3.05
CA LEU A 20 5.39 -60.09 -2.90
C LEU A 20 5.46 -60.52 -1.43
N THR A 21 4.84 -61.68 -1.20
CA THR A 21 5.36 -62.80 -0.41
C THR A 21 5.69 -62.57 1.07
N SER A 22 4.67 -62.79 1.90
CA SER A 22 4.90 -63.34 3.24
C SER A 22 5.34 -64.80 3.11
N CYS A 23 6.49 -65.14 3.70
CA CYS A 23 6.98 -66.51 3.85
C CYS A 23 7.34 -66.74 5.32
N SER A 24 7.04 -67.94 5.83
CA SER A 24 7.04 -68.26 7.26
C SER A 24 8.42 -68.63 7.81
N LYS A 25 8.59 -68.37 9.13
CA LYS A 25 9.35 -69.14 10.14
C LYS A 25 10.73 -69.72 9.76
N ASP A 26 11.71 -69.49 10.61
CA ASP A 26 12.16 -70.53 11.57
C ASP A 26 12.95 -69.90 12.73
N ASP A 27 12.93 -70.58 13.89
CA ASP A 27 13.71 -70.23 15.10
C ASP A 27 15.14 -70.79 14.97
N GLU A 28 16.18 -69.99 15.26
CA GLU A 28 17.51 -70.51 15.66
C GLU A 28 18.25 -69.46 16.55
N PRO A 29 19.34 -69.83 17.25
CA PRO A 29 19.42 -69.60 18.69
C PRO A 29 20.20 -68.34 19.11
N ALA A 30 20.14 -68.07 20.42
CA ALA A 30 20.86 -66.99 21.10
C ALA A 30 22.33 -66.90 20.67
N THR A 31 22.69 -65.77 20.06
CA THR A 31 24.08 -65.31 19.99
C THR A 31 24.45 -64.79 21.40
N PRO A 32 25.65 -65.06 21.94
CA PRO A 32 25.99 -64.63 23.29
C PRO A 32 25.91 -63.11 23.41
N GLU A 33 25.42 -62.63 24.55
CA GLU A 33 25.74 -61.28 25.03
C GLU A 33 27.27 -61.15 25.08
N SER A 34 27.83 -60.42 24.12
CA SER A 34 29.08 -59.73 24.40
C SER A 34 28.69 -58.58 25.31
N GLU A 35 29.00 -58.71 26.61
CA GLU A 35 29.09 -57.59 27.53
C GLU A 35 30.15 -56.61 27.00
N GLN A 36 29.74 -55.77 26.07
CA GLN A 36 30.46 -54.55 25.74
C GLN A 36 30.36 -53.70 27.01
N PRO A 37 31.49 -53.34 27.66
CA PRO A 37 31.42 -52.49 28.83
C PRO A 37 30.79 -51.17 28.40
N ALA A 38 29.67 -50.79 29.03
CA ALA A 38 28.96 -49.56 28.74
C ALA A 38 29.85 -48.36 29.10
N SER A 39 30.64 -47.90 28.14
CA SER A 39 31.30 -46.60 28.12
C SER A 39 30.49 -45.68 27.22
N ASP A 40 29.22 -45.48 27.56
CA ASP A 40 28.36 -44.52 26.87
C ASP A 40 28.62 -43.13 27.44
N ILE A 41 28.50 -42.11 26.60
CA ILE A 41 28.48 -40.72 27.05
C ILE A 41 27.16 -40.49 27.79
N ASN A 42 27.24 -40.01 29.02
CA ASN A 42 26.07 -39.68 29.82
C ASN A 42 25.57 -38.27 29.45
N GLU A 43 24.34 -38.18 28.99
CA GLU A 43 23.67 -36.90 28.71
C GLU A 43 23.03 -36.32 29.98
N GLY A 44 23.52 -35.14 30.39
CA GLY A 44 23.01 -34.36 31.51
C GLY A 44 22.29 -33.08 31.06
N ASN A 45 21.75 -32.32 32.03
CA ASN A 45 21.06 -31.06 31.75
C ASN A 45 21.96 -30.08 30.96
N GLY A 46 21.39 -29.49 29.91
CA GLY A 46 21.96 -28.32 29.23
C GLY A 46 21.66 -27.00 29.94
N ILE A 47 21.81 -25.88 29.23
CA ILE A 47 21.51 -24.52 29.75
C ILE A 47 20.02 -24.17 29.66
N SER A 48 19.59 -23.16 30.41
CA SER A 48 18.24 -22.61 30.28
C SER A 48 18.15 -21.60 29.13
N LYS A 49 16.94 -21.28 28.68
CA LYS A 49 16.72 -20.17 27.72
C LYS A 49 17.17 -18.81 28.31
N ASP A 50 17.07 -18.63 29.62
CA ASP A 50 17.43 -17.38 30.31
C ASP A 50 18.95 -17.14 30.39
N ASP A 51 19.77 -18.18 30.15
CA ASP A 51 21.23 -18.07 30.03
C ASP A 51 21.67 -17.49 28.67
N LEU A 52 20.78 -17.53 27.67
CA LEU A 52 21.00 -16.91 26.36
C LEU A 52 20.72 -15.40 26.42
N LYS A 53 21.47 -14.60 25.67
CA LYS A 53 21.18 -13.18 25.49
C LYS A 53 19.99 -12.99 24.53
N ILE A 54 18.79 -12.89 25.09
CA ILE A 54 17.57 -12.67 24.31
C ILE A 54 17.29 -11.17 24.17
N SER A 55 17.11 -10.69 22.93
CA SER A 55 16.59 -9.35 22.69
C SER A 55 15.14 -9.28 23.16
N LYS A 56 14.86 -8.39 24.12
CA LYS A 56 13.48 -8.15 24.61
C LYS A 56 12.62 -7.34 23.64
N GLY A 57 13.18 -6.98 22.48
CA GLY A 57 12.55 -6.10 21.52
C GLY A 57 12.44 -4.65 22.02
N ASP A 58 11.67 -3.88 21.26
CA ASP A 58 11.46 -2.46 21.46
C ASP A 58 9.96 -2.17 21.66
N ILE A 59 9.65 -1.08 22.39
CA ILE A 59 8.34 -0.44 22.31
C ILE A 59 8.48 0.94 21.67
N GLY A 60 7.47 1.35 20.90
CA GLY A 60 7.58 2.60 20.17
C GLY A 60 6.28 3.19 19.65
N VAL A 61 6.47 4.26 18.89
CA VAL A 61 5.43 5.06 18.25
C VAL A 61 5.90 5.50 16.86
N ILE A 62 5.00 5.45 15.89
CA ILE A 62 5.21 5.90 14.51
C ILE A 62 4.37 7.16 14.31
N ILE A 63 5.01 8.29 14.05
CA ILE A 63 4.34 9.53 13.68
C ILE A 63 4.05 9.48 12.19
N ASP A 64 2.79 9.63 11.80
CA ASP A 64 2.33 9.55 10.42
C ASP A 64 1.76 10.90 9.97
N ALA A 65 2.59 11.68 9.27
CA ALA A 65 2.23 12.98 8.69
C ALA A 65 1.75 12.87 7.22
N ARG A 66 1.46 11.65 6.73
CA ARG A 66 1.08 11.39 5.33
C ARG A 66 -0.10 12.22 4.85
N ASN A 67 -1.11 12.44 5.70
CA ASN A 67 -2.26 13.28 5.37
C ASN A 67 -1.89 14.74 5.09
N VAL A 68 -0.84 15.28 5.73
CA VAL A 68 -0.32 16.62 5.45
C VAL A 68 0.33 16.65 4.07
N ALA A 69 1.06 15.59 3.72
CA ALA A 69 1.66 15.41 2.40
C ALA A 69 0.61 15.28 1.28
N LYS A 70 -0.51 14.58 1.53
CA LYS A 70 -1.66 14.50 0.61
C LYS A 70 -2.30 15.87 0.31
N LYS A 71 -2.21 16.85 1.21
CA LYS A 71 -2.64 18.24 0.98
C LYS A 71 -1.63 19.06 0.15
N GLY A 72 -0.54 18.47 -0.35
CA GLY A 72 0.46 19.13 -1.19
C GLY A 72 1.49 19.98 -0.44
N ILE A 73 1.59 19.80 0.89
CA ILE A 73 2.60 20.43 1.74
C ILE A 73 3.69 19.40 2.04
N LEU A 74 4.96 19.80 2.11
CA LEU A 74 6.06 18.89 2.45
C LEU A 74 6.38 18.96 3.96
N PRO A 75 5.85 18.04 4.80
CA PRO A 75 6.25 17.96 6.20
C PRO A 75 7.68 17.41 6.30
N ALA A 76 8.50 18.01 7.16
CA ALA A 76 9.92 17.66 7.29
C ALA A 76 10.33 17.29 8.71
N ILE A 77 9.68 17.86 9.74
CA ILE A 77 10.06 17.67 11.15
C ILE A 77 8.80 17.36 11.97
N ALA A 78 8.92 16.44 12.93
CA ALA A 78 7.93 16.21 13.98
C ALA A 78 8.54 16.49 15.36
N GLU A 79 8.00 17.46 16.09
CA GLU A 79 8.29 17.67 17.52
C GLU A 79 7.27 16.90 18.36
N VAL A 80 7.71 15.79 18.95
CA VAL A 80 6.89 14.91 19.79
C VAL A 80 7.18 15.19 21.26
N LYS A 81 6.18 15.66 21.99
CA LYS A 81 6.24 15.90 23.44
C LYS A 81 5.39 14.86 24.14
N ILE A 82 6.03 13.86 24.75
CA ILE A 82 5.36 12.77 25.48
C ILE A 82 5.26 13.15 26.96
N ASP A 83 4.05 13.13 27.49
CA ASP A 83 3.74 13.39 28.90
C ASP A 83 3.75 12.08 29.68
N ALA A 84 4.86 11.85 30.38
CA ALA A 84 5.15 10.65 31.16
C ALA A 84 5.85 11.03 32.48
N LYS A 85 5.67 10.22 33.52
CA LYS A 85 6.20 10.48 34.88
C LYS A 85 7.54 9.82 35.10
N GLU A 86 7.77 8.66 34.49
CA GLU A 86 8.97 7.83 34.72
C GLU A 86 10.18 8.29 33.89
N GLY A 87 10.01 9.26 32.97
CA GLY A 87 11.10 9.83 32.20
C GLY A 87 10.66 10.83 31.13
N ASN A 88 11.62 11.53 30.52
CA ASN A 88 11.36 12.40 29.37
C ASN A 88 11.60 11.62 28.06
N TYR A 89 10.52 11.25 27.39
CA TYR A 89 10.53 10.51 26.12
C TYR A 89 10.31 11.41 24.90
N SER A 90 10.30 12.74 25.09
CA SER A 90 10.09 13.72 24.01
C SER A 90 11.29 13.75 23.05
N LYS A 91 11.02 13.82 21.73
CA LYS A 91 12.04 13.90 20.69
C LYS A 91 11.60 14.85 19.57
N THR A 92 12.60 15.49 18.94
CA THR A 92 12.45 16.08 17.61
C THR A 92 12.95 15.05 16.60
N LEU A 93 12.18 14.81 15.54
CA LEU A 93 12.46 13.78 14.54
C LEU A 93 12.39 14.38 13.14
N ASP A 94 13.34 14.03 12.28
CA ASP A 94 13.21 14.24 10.85
C ASP A 94 12.20 13.22 10.30
N LEU A 95 11.20 13.72 9.57
CA LEU A 95 10.27 12.90 8.81
C LEU A 95 10.95 12.49 7.50
N ASN A 96 10.91 11.21 7.16
CA ASN A 96 11.42 10.76 5.87
C ASN A 96 10.61 11.40 4.72
N GLU A 97 11.30 11.97 3.73
CA GLU A 97 10.69 12.79 2.69
C GLU A 97 9.68 12.04 1.79
N PHE A 98 9.85 10.71 1.67
CA PHE A 98 9.00 9.87 0.82
C PHE A 98 7.89 9.16 1.60
N THR A 99 8.17 8.65 2.81
CA THR A 99 7.15 7.99 3.64
C THR A 99 6.27 8.98 4.40
N ASN A 100 6.80 10.19 4.67
CA ASN A 100 6.23 11.20 5.55
C ASN A 100 5.98 10.68 6.98
N MET A 101 6.80 9.71 7.40
CA MET A 101 6.75 9.09 8.72
C MET A 101 8.10 9.23 9.44
N ALA A 102 8.04 9.18 10.78
CA ALA A 102 9.18 8.99 11.67
C ALA A 102 8.80 8.02 12.78
N SER A 103 9.77 7.28 13.34
CA SER A 103 9.53 6.38 14.47
C SER A 103 10.38 6.76 15.68
N ILE A 104 9.80 6.60 16.86
CA ILE A 104 10.53 6.56 18.13
C ILE A 104 10.50 5.11 18.61
N SER A 105 11.67 4.50 18.70
CA SER A 105 11.87 3.19 19.34
C SER A 105 12.56 3.36 20.69
N PHE A 106 12.19 2.53 21.65
CA PHE A 106 12.82 2.39 22.97
C PHE A 106 13.07 0.90 23.25
N PRO A 107 14.34 0.46 23.33
CA PRO A 107 14.66 -0.92 23.71
C PRO A 107 14.16 -1.22 25.12
N ILE A 108 13.47 -2.35 25.30
CA ILE A 108 12.89 -2.72 26.60
C ILE A 108 13.98 -2.92 27.66
N GLU A 109 15.18 -3.32 27.25
CA GLU A 109 16.36 -3.49 28.11
C GLU A 109 16.91 -2.17 28.68
N GLU A 110 16.61 -1.03 28.05
CA GLU A 110 17.05 0.30 28.49
C GLU A 110 16.02 1.00 29.40
N LEU A 111 14.85 0.41 29.62
CA LEU A 111 13.75 0.99 30.40
C LEU A 111 13.60 0.35 31.79
N SER A 112 13.17 1.16 32.76
CA SER A 112 12.78 0.65 34.08
C SER A 112 11.45 -0.14 34.00
N LYS A 113 11.20 -1.06 34.94
CA LYS A 113 9.91 -1.78 35.00
C LYS A 113 8.70 -0.85 35.13
N ALA A 114 8.86 0.28 35.84
CA ALA A 114 7.82 1.29 35.98
C ALA A 114 7.59 2.07 34.68
N ALA A 115 8.66 2.45 33.97
CA ALA A 115 8.58 3.08 32.66
C ALA A 115 7.91 2.17 31.61
N ILE A 116 8.25 0.88 31.59
CA ILE A 116 7.61 -0.11 30.71
C ILE A 116 6.10 -0.20 31.01
N ALA A 117 5.72 -0.22 32.29
CA ALA A 117 4.32 -0.25 32.69
C ALA A 117 3.59 1.03 32.27
N GLU A 118 4.11 2.22 32.58
CA GLU A 118 3.51 3.51 32.19
C GLU A 118 3.33 3.63 30.67
N LEU A 119 4.38 3.36 29.89
CA LEU A 119 4.34 3.48 28.43
C LEU A 119 3.40 2.47 27.78
N ARG A 120 3.24 1.26 28.35
CA ARG A 120 2.29 0.23 27.87
C ARG A 120 0.85 0.48 28.33
N GLU A 121 0.63 0.97 29.55
CA GLU A 121 -0.70 1.36 30.07
C GLU A 121 -1.26 2.60 29.34
N GLY A 122 -0.36 3.49 28.91
CA GLY A 122 -0.59 4.51 27.90
C GLY A 122 -0.45 5.94 28.43
N VAL A 123 0.25 6.75 27.64
CA VAL A 123 0.65 8.14 27.92
C VAL A 123 -0.07 9.11 26.99
N SER A 124 -0.03 10.41 27.29
CA SER A 124 -0.49 11.46 26.37
C SER A 124 0.71 12.05 25.60
N ALA A 125 0.46 12.63 24.42
CA ALA A 125 1.49 13.40 23.73
C ALA A 125 0.89 14.51 22.86
N THR A 126 1.69 15.54 22.62
CA THR A 126 1.43 16.54 21.59
C THR A 126 2.49 16.43 20.50
N VAL A 127 2.04 16.38 19.26
CA VAL A 127 2.88 16.32 18.06
C VAL A 127 2.69 17.60 17.27
N ASP A 128 3.77 18.34 17.01
CA ASP A 128 3.79 19.52 16.14
C ASP A 128 4.57 19.18 14.87
N ILE A 129 3.88 19.22 13.72
CA ILE A 129 4.44 18.91 12.40
C ILE A 129 4.88 20.22 11.74
N LYS A 130 6.14 20.28 11.29
CA LYS A 130 6.77 21.48 10.74
C LYS A 130 7.29 21.25 9.33
N ASP A 131 7.37 22.33 8.57
CA ASP A 131 8.11 22.35 7.30
C ASP A 131 9.63 22.39 7.53
N LYS A 132 10.39 22.30 6.43
CA LYS A 132 11.86 22.34 6.43
C LYS A 132 12.46 23.64 7.00
N ASP A 133 11.67 24.72 7.06
CA ASP A 133 12.09 26.03 7.54
C ASP A 133 11.74 26.21 9.04
N GLY A 134 11.23 25.15 9.69
CA GLY A 134 10.90 25.08 11.12
C GLY A 134 9.55 25.69 11.48
N LYS A 135 8.70 26.00 10.51
CA LYS A 135 7.38 26.59 10.74
C LYS A 135 6.33 25.48 10.95
N SER A 136 5.54 25.62 12.03
CA SER A 136 4.41 24.73 12.31
C SER A 136 3.36 24.77 11.19
N ILE A 137 2.97 23.58 10.74
CA ILE A 137 1.91 23.31 9.77
C ILE A 137 0.62 22.93 10.51
N VAL A 138 0.73 22.00 11.47
CA VAL A 138 -0.38 21.48 12.27
C VAL A 138 0.16 20.87 13.57
N SER A 139 -0.58 21.06 14.66
CA SER A 139 -0.31 20.40 15.94
C SER A 139 -1.54 19.60 16.39
N GLU A 140 -1.32 18.34 16.80
CA GLU A 140 -2.36 17.44 17.33
C GLU A 140 -1.96 16.89 18.70
N THR A 141 -2.94 16.74 19.60
CA THR A 141 -2.76 16.18 20.94
C THR A 141 -3.49 14.85 21.05
N PHE A 142 -2.75 13.79 21.34
CA PHE A 142 -3.22 12.44 21.58
C PHE A 142 -3.37 12.24 23.09
N THR A 143 -4.61 12.15 23.57
CA THR A 143 -4.92 12.15 25.01
C THR A 143 -4.51 10.87 25.74
N LYS A 144 -4.50 9.72 25.05
CA LYS A 144 -3.94 8.46 25.56
C LYS A 144 -3.59 7.49 24.43
N PHE A 145 -2.37 6.96 24.42
CA PHE A 145 -1.96 5.84 23.57
C PHE A 145 -0.91 4.97 24.26
N SER A 146 -0.92 3.66 23.98
CA SER A 146 0.05 2.69 24.49
C SER A 146 1.18 2.48 23.49
N LEU A 147 2.43 2.64 23.91
CA LEU A 147 3.59 2.21 23.13
C LEU A 147 3.66 0.68 23.12
N LYS A 148 3.95 0.11 21.95
CA LYS A 148 3.93 -1.34 21.72
C LYS A 148 5.07 -1.74 20.78
N GLU A 149 5.35 -3.04 20.78
CA GLU A 149 6.09 -3.74 19.73
C GLU A 149 5.43 -3.49 18.36
N ASN A 150 6.20 -3.43 17.28
CA ASN A 150 5.81 -2.90 15.95
C ASN A 150 5.35 -1.43 15.91
N GLY A 151 5.27 -0.76 17.07
CA GLY A 151 4.85 0.63 17.20
C GLY A 151 3.35 0.85 17.14
N VAL A 152 2.88 1.89 17.83
CA VAL A 152 1.54 2.46 17.60
C VAL A 152 1.63 3.60 16.59
N ARG A 153 0.74 3.62 15.59
CA ARG A 153 0.70 4.69 14.58
C ARG A 153 -0.16 5.87 15.07
N LEU A 154 0.44 7.06 15.16
CA LEU A 154 -0.24 8.33 15.42
C LEU A 154 -0.39 9.09 14.10
N THR A 155 -1.51 8.88 13.42
CA THR A 155 -1.86 9.56 12.17
C THR A 155 -2.37 10.96 12.45
N ILE A 156 -1.70 11.97 11.87
CA ILE A 156 -2.04 13.37 12.01
C ILE A 156 -3.24 13.72 11.12
N LYS A 157 -4.26 14.34 11.70
CA LYS A 157 -5.47 14.76 11.00
C LYS A 157 -5.26 16.13 10.33
N ALA A 158 -5.00 16.11 9.02
CA ALA A 158 -4.72 17.31 8.23
C ALA A 158 -5.99 18.13 7.89
N ASP A 159 -7.04 18.05 8.71
CA ASP A 159 -8.38 18.59 8.43
C ASP A 159 -8.39 20.12 8.41
N GLN A 160 -7.53 20.76 9.21
CA GLN A 160 -7.35 22.22 9.24
C GLN A 160 -6.30 22.72 8.23
N VAL A 161 -5.63 21.82 7.50
CA VAL A 161 -4.56 22.16 6.57
C VAL A 161 -5.15 22.48 5.20
N VAL A 162 -5.04 23.75 4.79
CA VAL A 162 -5.51 24.20 3.47
C VAL A 162 -4.69 23.52 2.36
N SER A 163 -5.39 22.80 1.49
CA SER A 163 -4.78 22.09 0.37
C SER A 163 -4.13 23.04 -0.64
N VAL A 164 -2.91 22.71 -1.06
CA VAL A 164 -2.12 23.43 -2.08
C VAL A 164 -2.23 22.75 -3.45
N VAL A 165 -3.24 21.90 -3.65
CA VAL A 165 -3.49 21.21 -4.92
C VAL A 165 -3.57 22.22 -6.08
N PRO A 166 -2.75 22.05 -7.13
CA PRO A 166 -2.73 22.97 -8.25
C PRO A 166 -4.08 22.96 -8.98
N ARG A 167 -4.42 24.09 -9.62
CA ARG A 167 -5.63 24.16 -10.44
C ARG A 167 -5.59 23.07 -11.54
N PRO A 168 -6.74 22.46 -11.86
CA PRO A 168 -6.89 21.59 -13.02
C PRO A 168 -6.17 22.09 -14.27
N SER A 169 -5.54 21.19 -15.01
CA SER A 169 -4.78 21.47 -16.22
C SER A 169 -5.14 20.42 -17.26
N PHE A 170 -5.62 20.89 -18.41
CA PHE A 170 -6.10 20.04 -19.51
C PHE A 170 -5.29 20.31 -20.77
N ASN A 171 -5.22 19.32 -21.66
CA ASN A 171 -4.74 19.53 -23.02
C ASN A 171 -5.97 19.81 -23.91
N PRO A 172 -6.13 21.01 -24.49
CA PRO A 172 -7.31 21.37 -25.27
C PRO A 172 -7.47 20.57 -26.57
N ASN A 173 -6.45 19.77 -26.95
CA ASN A 173 -6.46 18.92 -28.13
C ASN A 173 -6.82 17.45 -27.82
N ILE A 174 -6.99 17.11 -26.54
CA ILE A 174 -7.31 15.74 -26.11
C ILE A 174 -8.80 15.64 -25.79
N PRO A 175 -9.50 14.62 -26.29
CA PRO A 175 -10.86 14.34 -25.88
C PRO A 175 -10.90 13.68 -24.50
N TYR A 176 -11.87 14.09 -23.69
CA TYR A 176 -12.17 13.55 -22.36
C TYR A 176 -13.62 13.05 -22.33
N TYR A 177 -13.88 11.99 -21.56
CA TYR A 177 -15.22 11.58 -21.17
C TYR A 177 -15.58 12.22 -19.82
N LEU A 178 -16.84 12.60 -19.65
CA LEU A 178 -17.40 13.07 -18.38
C LEU A 178 -18.36 11.99 -17.87
N GLN A 179 -17.81 11.03 -17.13
CA GLN A 179 -18.53 9.91 -16.52
C GLN A 179 -19.23 10.36 -15.25
N VAL A 180 -20.46 9.93 -15.01
CA VAL A 180 -21.22 10.33 -13.83
C VAL A 180 -20.88 9.45 -12.64
N VAL A 181 -20.67 10.09 -11.49
CA VAL A 181 -20.49 9.44 -10.19
C VAL A 181 -21.77 9.63 -9.37
N LEU A 182 -22.24 8.57 -8.73
CA LEU A 182 -23.39 8.59 -7.81
C LEU A 182 -22.97 7.93 -6.50
N ASN A 183 -23.21 8.57 -5.37
CA ASN A 183 -22.88 8.04 -4.04
C ASN A 183 -21.40 7.58 -3.93
N GLY A 184 -20.45 8.32 -4.52
CA GLY A 184 -19.03 7.95 -4.58
C GLY A 184 -18.69 6.81 -5.55
N GLN A 185 -19.64 6.29 -6.35
CA GLN A 185 -19.42 5.18 -7.27
C GLN A 185 -19.58 5.61 -8.74
N PRO A 186 -18.58 5.31 -9.61
CA PRO A 186 -18.71 5.56 -11.06
C PRO A 186 -19.84 4.73 -11.68
N THR A 187 -20.62 5.37 -12.55
CA THR A 187 -21.69 4.70 -13.31
C THR A 187 -21.29 4.47 -14.77
N ASN A 188 -22.05 3.65 -15.50
CA ASN A 188 -21.88 3.52 -16.96
C ASN A 188 -22.53 4.66 -17.76
N ARG A 189 -22.96 5.74 -17.09
CA ARG A 189 -23.56 6.92 -17.69
C ARG A 189 -22.47 7.97 -17.95
N VAL A 190 -22.40 8.48 -19.18
CA VAL A 190 -21.57 9.62 -19.57
C VAL A 190 -22.42 10.76 -20.13
N LEU A 191 -21.89 11.97 -20.00
CA LEU A 191 -22.40 13.12 -20.73
C LEU A 191 -22.37 12.86 -22.24
N GLU A 192 -23.45 13.24 -22.93
CA GLU A 192 -23.61 13.05 -24.37
C GLU A 192 -24.18 14.33 -24.98
N ALA A 193 -23.56 14.78 -26.07
CA ALA A 193 -24.09 15.83 -26.92
C ALA A 193 -25.17 15.26 -27.87
N GLU A 194 -26.45 15.37 -27.51
CA GLU A 194 -27.54 15.06 -28.45
C GLU A 194 -27.64 16.21 -29.47
N THR A 195 -26.92 16.05 -30.58
CA THR A 195 -27.00 16.95 -31.73
C THR A 195 -27.91 16.33 -32.80
N SER A 196 -28.91 17.07 -33.26
CA SER A 196 -29.86 16.59 -34.26
C SER A 196 -30.38 17.74 -35.11
N PRO A 197 -30.51 17.58 -36.44
CA PRO A 197 -31.13 18.60 -37.30
C PRO A 197 -32.57 18.97 -36.88
N ASN A 198 -33.28 18.03 -36.25
CA ASN A 198 -34.73 18.10 -36.01
C ASN A 198 -35.09 18.19 -34.51
N LYS A 199 -34.13 18.38 -33.60
CA LYS A 199 -34.37 18.57 -32.16
C LYS A 199 -33.55 19.73 -31.61
N ALA A 200 -33.96 20.27 -30.47
CA ALA A 200 -33.12 21.19 -29.71
C ALA A 200 -31.82 20.47 -29.28
N ASN A 201 -30.68 20.99 -29.75
CA ASN A 201 -29.36 20.46 -29.40
C ASN A 201 -29.12 20.64 -27.88
N ARG A 202 -28.85 19.53 -27.18
CA ARG A 202 -28.77 19.49 -25.71
C ARG A 202 -27.70 18.52 -25.24
N PHE A 203 -27.25 18.70 -24.01
CA PHE A 203 -26.46 17.68 -23.32
C PHE A 203 -27.38 16.85 -22.45
N VAL A 204 -27.20 15.54 -22.51
CA VAL A 204 -28.00 14.55 -21.78
C VAL A 204 -27.08 13.50 -21.17
N ILE A 205 -27.61 12.76 -20.20
CA ILE A 205 -26.94 11.61 -19.60
C ILE A 205 -27.86 10.42 -19.81
N ARG A 206 -27.43 9.44 -20.60
CA ARG A 206 -28.24 8.26 -20.90
C ARG A 206 -27.79 7.06 -20.06
N LYS A 207 -28.73 6.17 -19.73
CA LYS A 207 -28.45 4.87 -19.11
C LYS A 207 -27.65 4.01 -20.09
N ASN A 208 -26.59 3.35 -19.63
CA ASN A 208 -25.78 2.42 -20.43
C ASN A 208 -25.19 3.02 -21.72
N ASN A 209 -24.83 4.31 -21.74
CA ASN A 209 -24.35 5.00 -22.96
C ASN A 209 -22.83 5.14 -23.10
N PHE A 210 -22.05 4.51 -22.22
CA PHE A 210 -20.61 4.44 -22.39
C PHE A 210 -20.22 3.62 -23.63
N ASP A 211 -19.90 4.32 -24.72
CA ASP A 211 -19.27 3.77 -25.92
C ASP A 211 -18.06 4.64 -26.31
N PRO A 212 -16.83 4.13 -26.22
CA PRO A 212 -15.62 4.91 -26.55
C PRO A 212 -15.50 5.20 -28.05
N LYS A 213 -16.29 4.56 -28.91
CA LYS A 213 -16.34 4.85 -30.35
C LYS A 213 -17.27 6.02 -30.67
N LYS A 214 -18.10 6.46 -29.73
CA LYS A 214 -19.12 7.49 -29.94
C LYS A 214 -18.52 8.89 -29.79
N GLU A 215 -18.26 9.58 -30.90
CA GLU A 215 -17.67 10.93 -30.86
C GLU A 215 -18.53 11.96 -30.08
N SER A 216 -19.84 11.74 -29.93
CA SER A 216 -20.73 12.63 -29.18
C SER A 216 -20.62 12.53 -27.65
N THR A 217 -19.82 11.61 -27.11
CA THR A 217 -19.48 11.51 -25.68
C THR A 217 -18.05 12.03 -25.38
N LYS A 218 -17.35 12.54 -26.39
CA LYS A 218 -15.98 13.08 -26.29
C LYS A 218 -15.97 14.60 -26.23
N PHE A 219 -15.34 15.15 -25.21
CA PHE A 219 -15.32 16.58 -24.91
C PHE A 219 -13.90 17.12 -24.83
N TYR A 220 -13.66 18.27 -25.45
CA TYR A 220 -12.41 19.01 -25.35
C TYR A 220 -12.59 20.10 -24.29
N ILE A 221 -11.71 20.10 -23.29
CA ILE A 221 -11.73 21.04 -22.17
C ILE A 221 -10.68 22.12 -22.46
N VAL A 222 -11.13 23.31 -22.84
CA VAL A 222 -10.29 24.40 -23.33
C VAL A 222 -10.15 25.48 -22.24
N PRO A 223 -8.94 25.77 -21.73
CA PRO A 223 -8.76 26.80 -20.71
C PRO A 223 -9.07 28.20 -21.27
N VAL A 224 -9.76 29.02 -20.49
CA VAL A 224 -10.03 30.43 -20.81
C VAL A 224 -8.87 31.28 -20.27
N PRO A 225 -8.05 31.92 -21.12
CA PRO A 225 -6.83 32.60 -20.69
C PRO A 225 -7.09 33.69 -19.64
N GLY A 226 -6.37 33.62 -18.51
CA GLY A 226 -6.46 34.60 -17.42
C GLY A 226 -7.66 34.45 -16.45
N TYR A 227 -8.65 33.62 -16.74
CA TYR A 227 -9.87 33.52 -15.92
C TYR A 227 -9.95 32.26 -15.03
N GLY A 228 -9.09 31.27 -15.22
CA GLY A 228 -9.13 30.01 -14.44
C GLY A 228 -10.41 29.18 -14.64
N THR A 229 -11.13 29.43 -15.73
CA THR A 229 -12.34 28.73 -16.17
C THR A 229 -12.08 28.01 -17.48
N TYR A 230 -13.04 27.17 -17.91
CA TYR A 230 -12.93 26.32 -19.09
C TYR A 230 -14.16 26.46 -19.98
N TYR A 231 -13.95 26.33 -21.29
CA TYR A 231 -14.98 25.95 -22.23
C TYR A 231 -14.97 24.42 -22.37
N ILE A 232 -16.16 23.82 -22.40
CA ILE A 232 -16.33 22.38 -22.66
C ILE A 232 -17.06 22.26 -24.00
N LYS A 233 -16.45 21.60 -24.98
CA LYS A 233 -17.00 21.50 -26.34
C LYS A 233 -16.83 20.11 -26.97
N THR A 234 -17.66 19.79 -27.95
CA THR A 234 -17.43 18.64 -28.85
C THR A 234 -16.40 18.97 -29.94
N LYS A 235 -15.98 17.95 -30.70
CA LYS A 235 -15.15 18.09 -31.91
C LYS A 235 -15.75 19.06 -32.94
N ASP A 236 -17.07 19.00 -33.12
CA ASP A 236 -17.82 19.82 -34.09
C ASP A 236 -18.19 21.21 -33.54
N ASN A 237 -17.47 21.69 -32.52
CA ASN A 237 -17.66 23.00 -31.87
C ASN A 237 -19.07 23.22 -31.30
N TYR A 238 -19.72 22.19 -30.76
CA TYR A 238 -20.89 22.36 -29.89
C TYR A 238 -20.41 22.60 -28.45
N PHE A 239 -20.67 23.80 -27.92
CA PHE A 239 -20.27 24.21 -26.59
C PHE A 239 -21.35 23.92 -25.55
N LEU A 240 -20.92 23.49 -24.36
CA LEU A 240 -21.70 23.47 -23.13
C LEU A 240 -22.06 24.91 -22.75
N GLY A 241 -23.35 25.20 -22.62
CA GLY A 241 -23.82 26.51 -22.21
C GLY A 241 -25.08 26.47 -21.36
N VAL A 242 -25.16 27.42 -20.43
CA VAL A 242 -26.26 27.60 -19.48
C VAL A 242 -27.16 28.74 -19.95
N PHE A 243 -28.47 28.47 -20.10
CA PHE A 243 -29.42 29.44 -20.66
C PHE A 243 -30.62 29.60 -19.73
N PRO A 244 -31.11 30.84 -19.50
CA PRO A 244 -32.39 31.08 -18.82
C PRO A 244 -33.50 30.15 -19.33
N SER A 245 -34.20 29.52 -18.40
CA SER A 245 -35.48 28.88 -18.71
C SER A 245 -36.48 29.97 -19.06
N GLU A 246 -37.08 29.89 -20.24
CA GLU A 246 -38.11 30.84 -20.69
C GLU A 246 -39.47 30.57 -20.02
N ASN A 247 -39.60 29.49 -19.23
CA ASN A 247 -40.89 28.83 -18.98
C ASN A 247 -41.12 28.34 -17.53
N SER A 248 -40.41 28.87 -16.53
CA SER A 248 -40.57 28.44 -15.13
C SER A 248 -40.58 29.60 -14.13
N SER A 249 -41.50 29.51 -13.15
CA SER A 249 -41.52 30.31 -11.91
C SER A 249 -40.40 29.95 -10.92
N ILE A 250 -39.42 29.15 -11.37
CA ILE A 250 -38.29 28.62 -10.63
C ILE A 250 -37.03 29.19 -11.29
N THR A 251 -36.03 29.57 -10.50
CA THR A 251 -34.73 30.11 -10.92
C THR A 251 -33.80 29.04 -11.52
N THR A 252 -34.34 28.21 -12.42
CA THR A 252 -33.61 27.16 -13.12
C THR A 252 -33.22 27.59 -14.53
N HIS A 253 -32.04 27.14 -14.94
CA HIS A 253 -31.43 27.36 -16.23
C HIS A 253 -31.36 26.01 -16.99
N THR A 254 -31.58 26.06 -18.29
CA THR A 254 -31.47 24.90 -19.20
C THR A 254 -30.05 24.76 -19.73
N ILE A 255 -29.56 23.53 -19.80
CA ILE A 255 -28.27 23.20 -20.41
C ILE A 255 -28.47 22.86 -21.89
N ARG A 256 -27.81 23.60 -22.79
CA ARG A 256 -27.95 23.46 -24.25
C ARG A 256 -26.61 23.24 -24.92
N ALA A 257 -26.63 22.51 -26.04
CA ALA A 257 -25.48 22.33 -26.92
C ALA A 257 -25.56 23.33 -28.07
N VAL A 258 -24.69 24.33 -28.07
CA VAL A 258 -24.72 25.41 -29.08
C VAL A 258 -23.51 25.30 -29.99
N LYS A 259 -23.77 25.09 -31.29
CA LYS A 259 -22.72 25.15 -32.30
C LYS A 259 -22.22 26.58 -32.45
N ILE A 260 -20.91 26.76 -32.43
CA ILE A 260 -20.26 28.07 -32.63
C ILE A 260 -19.24 27.91 -33.75
N ASP A 261 -19.55 28.46 -34.93
CA ASP A 261 -18.74 28.26 -36.13
C ASP A 261 -17.40 29.04 -36.11
N ASN A 262 -17.29 30.09 -35.28
CA ASN A 262 -16.03 30.83 -35.04
C ASN A 262 -15.70 30.91 -33.53
N PRO A 263 -15.11 29.85 -32.96
CA PRO A 263 -14.82 29.74 -31.52
C PRO A 263 -13.58 30.51 -31.07
N ASP A 264 -12.80 31.11 -31.98
CA ASP A 264 -11.56 31.85 -31.66
C ASP A 264 -11.85 33.22 -31.01
N THR A 265 -13.14 33.59 -30.91
CA THR A 265 -13.61 34.79 -30.23
C THR A 265 -13.95 34.52 -28.76
N TYR A 266 -13.82 35.54 -27.90
CA TYR A 266 -14.19 35.45 -26.49
C TYR A 266 -15.69 35.12 -26.35
N LEU A 267 -16.01 33.91 -25.89
CA LEU A 267 -17.39 33.48 -25.66
C LEU A 267 -17.92 34.04 -24.33
N ALA A 268 -19.20 34.39 -24.31
CA ALA A 268 -19.90 34.93 -23.15
C ALA A 268 -19.80 34.02 -21.90
N LEU A 269 -19.96 34.61 -20.71
CA LEU A 269 -19.81 33.91 -19.41
C LEU A 269 -20.66 32.64 -19.29
N LYS A 270 -21.82 32.59 -19.96
CA LYS A 270 -22.74 31.44 -19.98
C LYS A 270 -22.17 30.14 -20.54
N TYR A 271 -20.99 30.17 -21.17
CA TYR A 271 -20.27 29.00 -21.68
C TYR A 271 -19.08 28.59 -20.79
N ARG A 272 -18.87 29.26 -19.65
CA ARG A 272 -17.66 29.12 -18.82
C ARG A 272 -17.94 28.39 -17.53
N PHE A 273 -17.10 27.40 -17.29
CA PHE A 273 -17.19 26.54 -16.12
C PHE A 273 -15.91 26.65 -15.29
N SER A 274 -16.05 26.82 -13.99
CA SER A 274 -14.99 26.39 -13.06
C SER A 274 -15.11 24.88 -12.91
N ILE A 275 -13.96 24.20 -12.93
CA ILE A 275 -13.87 22.76 -12.62
C ILE A 275 -13.30 22.67 -11.21
N ARG A 276 -14.02 21.99 -10.32
CA ARG A 276 -13.67 21.82 -8.90
C ARG A 276 -13.63 20.36 -8.55
N THR A 277 -12.68 19.99 -7.70
CA THR A 277 -12.58 18.66 -7.10
C THR A 277 -13.04 18.77 -5.64
N ALA A 278 -13.92 17.88 -5.20
CA ALA A 278 -14.26 17.67 -3.80
C ALA A 278 -13.16 16.85 -3.09
N GLU A 279 -13.18 16.74 -1.76
CA GLU A 279 -12.12 16.04 -1.01
C GLU A 279 -12.03 14.53 -1.31
N ASN A 280 -13.10 13.95 -1.85
CA ASN A 280 -13.19 12.56 -2.30
C ASN A 280 -12.82 12.36 -3.78
N GLY A 281 -12.19 13.32 -4.45
CA GLY A 281 -11.79 13.22 -5.87
C GLY A 281 -12.93 13.46 -6.88
N GLU A 282 -14.19 13.56 -6.44
CA GLU A 282 -15.33 13.83 -7.32
C GLU A 282 -15.25 15.25 -7.91
N VAL A 283 -15.53 15.38 -9.20
CA VAL A 283 -15.45 16.64 -9.93
C VAL A 283 -16.83 17.23 -10.18
N TYR A 284 -17.04 18.51 -9.89
CA TYR A 284 -18.25 19.23 -10.25
C TYR A 284 -17.97 20.46 -11.13
N LEU A 285 -18.99 20.84 -11.89
CA LEU A 285 -18.93 21.95 -12.85
C LEU A 285 -19.76 23.13 -12.31
N GLU A 286 -19.07 24.24 -12.06
CA GLU A 286 -19.64 25.51 -11.59
C GLU A 286 -19.81 26.48 -12.78
N SER A 287 -21.04 26.86 -13.13
CA SER A 287 -21.31 27.87 -14.16
C SER A 287 -21.12 29.30 -13.63
N HIS A 288 -20.58 30.20 -14.47
CA HIS A 288 -20.38 31.63 -14.15
C HIS A 288 -21.48 32.54 -14.71
N LEU A 289 -22.73 32.10 -14.70
CA LEU A 289 -23.84 32.88 -15.27
C LEU A 289 -24.09 34.14 -14.43
N ASN A 290 -24.09 35.33 -15.04
CA ASN A 290 -24.44 36.60 -14.39
C ASN A 290 -23.70 36.92 -13.05
N LYS A 291 -22.53 36.29 -12.81
CA LYS A 291 -21.75 36.32 -11.55
C LYS A 291 -22.34 35.51 -10.37
N THR A 292 -23.40 34.71 -10.58
CA THR A 292 -23.81 33.67 -9.62
C THR A 292 -23.15 32.34 -9.97
N ILE A 293 -22.83 31.55 -8.95
CA ILE A 293 -22.30 30.19 -9.12
C ILE A 293 -23.49 29.23 -9.08
N ASP A 294 -23.77 28.59 -10.22
CA ASP A 294 -24.76 27.52 -10.32
C ASP A 294 -24.04 26.17 -10.50
N TYR A 295 -24.58 25.13 -9.87
CA TYR A 295 -24.16 23.74 -10.08
C TYR A 295 -24.99 23.07 -11.18
N LEU A 296 -24.47 22.02 -11.80
CA LEU A 296 -25.29 21.12 -12.61
C LEU A 296 -26.09 20.17 -11.72
N PHE A 297 -27.36 19.95 -12.08
CA PHE A 297 -28.27 19.03 -11.37
C PHE A 297 -28.94 18.03 -12.32
N TYR A 298 -29.34 16.89 -11.76
CA TYR A 298 -30.13 15.86 -12.42
C TYR A 298 -31.37 15.47 -11.60
N ASP A 299 -32.30 14.76 -12.24
CA ASP A 299 -33.52 14.20 -11.63
C ASP A 299 -33.25 12.78 -11.10
N GLN A 300 -33.63 12.48 -9.86
CA GLN A 300 -33.10 11.35 -9.10
C GLN A 300 -33.68 9.97 -9.47
N ASP A 301 -34.66 9.88 -10.37
CA ASP A 301 -35.18 8.57 -10.80
C ASP A 301 -34.15 7.81 -11.67
N GLU A 302 -33.53 6.80 -11.05
CA GLU A 302 -32.53 5.91 -11.65
C GLU A 302 -33.07 5.04 -12.80
N ASN A 303 -34.40 4.94 -12.94
CA ASN A 303 -35.07 4.24 -14.04
C ASN A 303 -35.16 5.11 -15.30
N ILE A 304 -34.99 6.43 -15.20
CA ILE A 304 -35.00 7.30 -16.36
C ILE A 304 -33.84 6.94 -17.32
N GLU A 305 -34.22 6.62 -18.56
CA GLU A 305 -33.29 6.29 -19.65
C GLU A 305 -32.39 7.47 -20.04
N THR A 306 -32.88 8.70 -19.91
CA THR A 306 -32.19 9.93 -20.33
C THR A 306 -32.45 11.06 -19.34
N TRP A 307 -31.47 11.37 -18.49
CA TRP A 307 -31.53 12.53 -17.60
C TRP A 307 -31.29 13.83 -18.40
N GLN A 308 -32.12 14.83 -18.12
CA GLN A 308 -31.92 16.20 -18.59
C GLN A 308 -31.13 16.99 -17.55
N LEU A 309 -30.36 17.97 -18.01
CA LEU A 309 -29.48 18.76 -17.18
C LEU A 309 -30.02 20.16 -16.93
N TYR A 310 -29.97 20.56 -15.66
CA TYR A 310 -30.39 21.87 -15.17
C TYR A 310 -29.25 22.55 -14.42
N SER A 311 -29.38 23.86 -14.21
CA SER A 311 -28.45 24.70 -13.46
C SER A 311 -29.24 25.70 -12.62
N GLY A 312 -28.84 26.00 -11.39
CA GLY A 312 -29.54 26.95 -10.53
C GLY A 312 -29.25 26.78 -9.04
N THR A 313 -30.18 27.25 -8.20
CA THR A 313 -30.18 27.08 -6.75
C THR A 313 -31.32 26.18 -6.30
N SER A 314 -31.03 25.17 -5.47
CA SER A 314 -31.99 24.13 -5.07
C SER A 314 -32.94 24.59 -3.96
N ASN A 315 -33.94 25.41 -4.29
CA ASN A 315 -35.01 25.80 -3.37
C ASN A 315 -36.29 24.99 -3.65
N GLY A 316 -36.39 23.78 -3.07
CA GLY A 316 -37.64 23.02 -2.97
C GLY A 316 -37.92 21.97 -4.07
N SER A 317 -36.98 21.73 -4.99
CA SER A 317 -37.04 20.61 -5.95
C SER A 317 -36.02 19.53 -5.60
N LEU A 318 -36.31 18.26 -5.91
CA LEU A 318 -35.43 17.09 -5.72
C LEU A 318 -34.26 17.07 -6.74
N LEU A 319 -33.50 18.16 -6.77
CA LEU A 319 -32.35 18.34 -7.65
C LEU A 319 -31.07 18.02 -6.89
N TYR A 320 -30.28 17.08 -7.39
CA TYR A 320 -29.04 16.62 -6.77
C TYR A 320 -27.81 17.13 -7.54
N PRO A 321 -26.78 17.65 -6.85
CA PRO A 321 -25.53 18.03 -7.51
C PRO A 321 -24.99 16.89 -8.35
N LEU A 322 -24.52 17.22 -9.55
CA LEU A 322 -24.01 16.24 -10.49
C LEU A 322 -22.48 16.15 -10.39
N HIS A 323 -22.03 14.98 -9.93
CA HIS A 323 -20.62 14.66 -9.77
C HIS A 323 -20.12 13.88 -11.00
N PHE A 324 -18.91 14.20 -11.41
CA PHE A 324 -18.24 13.63 -12.57
C PHE A 324 -16.90 13.06 -12.20
N ARG A 325 -16.48 12.09 -13.02
CA ARG A 325 -15.11 11.68 -13.20
C ARG A 325 -14.67 12.12 -14.59
N ILE A 326 -13.57 12.86 -14.68
CA ILE A 326 -13.01 13.27 -15.97
C ILE A 326 -11.97 12.24 -16.39
N MET A 327 -12.23 11.55 -17.50
CA MET A 327 -11.36 10.48 -18.00
C MET A 327 -10.75 10.91 -19.34
N PRO A 328 -9.42 10.81 -19.54
CA PRO A 328 -8.82 11.07 -20.84
C PRO A 328 -9.17 9.91 -21.78
N ALA A 329 -9.61 10.21 -22.99
CA ALA A 329 -9.99 9.16 -23.94
C ALA A 329 -8.75 8.48 -24.54
N THR A 330 -7.78 9.26 -25.02
CA THR A 330 -6.70 8.74 -25.87
C THR A 330 -5.36 8.59 -25.17
N ILE A 331 -5.33 8.58 -23.83
CA ILE A 331 -4.07 8.49 -23.07
C ILE A 331 -3.67 7.05 -22.78
N GLN A 332 -2.45 6.73 -23.21
CA GLN A 332 -1.67 5.59 -22.73
C GLN A 332 -0.75 6.04 -21.59
N TRP A 333 -0.79 5.33 -20.47
CA TRP A 333 0.08 5.56 -19.32
C TRP A 333 1.32 4.68 -19.39
N LYS A 334 2.45 5.22 -18.95
CA LYS A 334 3.67 4.48 -18.61
C LYS A 334 3.99 4.75 -17.15
N ILE A 335 4.14 3.69 -16.38
CA ILE A 335 4.44 3.71 -14.95
C ILE A 335 5.77 2.97 -14.77
N GLU A 336 6.75 3.62 -14.17
CA GLU A 336 8.11 3.12 -13.96
C GLU A 336 8.38 3.07 -12.46
N THR A 337 8.71 1.90 -11.92
CA THR A 337 9.16 1.76 -10.52
C THR A 337 10.53 2.41 -10.36
N ILE A 338 10.70 3.30 -9.37
CA ILE A 338 11.95 4.05 -9.14
C ILE A 338 12.78 3.37 -8.05
N SER A 339 12.22 3.26 -6.85
CA SER A 339 12.84 2.66 -5.66
C SER A 339 11.79 2.38 -4.59
N THR A 340 12.15 1.59 -3.60
CA THR A 340 11.32 1.31 -2.41
C THR A 340 12.04 1.85 -1.18
N GLU A 341 11.31 2.54 -0.31
CA GLU A 341 11.85 3.18 0.89
C GLU A 341 11.21 2.54 2.13
N TYR A 342 12.01 2.04 3.06
CA TYR A 342 11.55 1.32 4.26
C TYR A 342 11.75 2.15 5.52
N MET A 343 10.75 2.11 6.41
CA MET A 343 10.92 2.56 7.78
C MET A 343 11.71 1.53 8.59
N LYS A 344 12.52 1.98 9.55
CA LYS A 344 13.15 1.08 10.52
C LYS A 344 12.06 0.41 11.38
N PRO A 345 12.02 -0.93 11.51
CA PRO A 345 11.08 -1.62 12.37
C PRO A 345 11.27 -1.27 13.85
N ILE A 346 10.19 -1.40 14.61
CA ILE A 346 10.21 -1.46 16.08
C ILE A 346 10.06 -2.93 16.43
N PHE A 347 11.17 -3.61 16.73
CA PHE A 347 11.19 -5.07 16.81
C PHE A 347 10.29 -5.61 17.94
N PRO A 348 9.55 -6.70 17.72
CA PRO A 348 8.97 -7.50 18.81
C PRO A 348 10.09 -8.18 19.63
N ALA A 349 9.75 -8.83 20.74
CA ALA A 349 10.70 -9.68 21.44
C ALA A 349 11.11 -10.89 20.58
N ALA A 350 12.37 -11.31 20.68
CA ALA A 350 12.80 -12.60 20.12
C ALA A 350 12.39 -13.74 21.07
N ASP A 351 11.92 -14.88 20.53
CA ASP A 351 11.91 -16.14 21.27
C ASP A 351 13.23 -16.88 21.03
N SER A 352 13.70 -17.65 22.02
CA SER A 352 14.87 -18.52 21.89
C SER A 352 14.44 -19.97 22.02
N SER A 353 15.06 -20.89 21.30
CA SER A 353 14.83 -22.33 21.43
C SER A 353 16.14 -23.09 21.18
N PHE A 354 16.11 -24.40 21.40
CA PHE A 354 17.26 -25.27 21.23
C PHE A 354 16.90 -26.43 20.30
N GLY A 355 17.77 -26.74 19.34
CA GLY A 355 17.70 -27.97 18.55
C GLY A 355 18.56 -29.10 19.13
N PHE A 356 19.60 -28.75 19.90
CA PHE A 356 20.34 -29.64 20.79
C PHE A 356 20.75 -28.85 22.04
N ASN A 357 20.75 -29.46 23.23
CA ASN A 357 21.15 -28.79 24.48
C ASN A 357 21.36 -29.83 25.60
N SER A 358 22.60 -30.29 25.76
CA SER A 358 22.95 -31.39 26.68
C SER A 358 24.37 -31.20 27.23
N THR A 359 24.61 -31.69 28.44
CA THR A 359 25.97 -31.81 29.00
C THR A 359 26.45 -33.24 28.80
N LEU A 360 27.38 -33.43 27.87
CA LEU A 360 27.98 -34.73 27.55
C LEU A 360 29.07 -35.08 28.57
N SER A 361 28.90 -36.16 29.34
CA SER A 361 29.84 -36.54 30.41
C SER A 361 30.45 -37.91 30.17
N ASN A 362 31.78 -38.00 30.19
CA ASN A 362 32.51 -39.25 30.01
C ASN A 362 33.18 -39.69 31.32
N CYS A 363 32.56 -40.64 32.02
CA CYS A 363 33.09 -41.23 33.25
C CYS A 363 33.96 -42.49 32.98
N SER A 364 34.26 -42.79 31.72
CA SER A 364 35.12 -43.90 31.33
C SER A 364 36.60 -43.49 31.31
N PRO A 365 37.55 -44.45 31.30
CA PRO A 365 38.98 -44.17 31.21
C PRO A 365 39.48 -43.90 29.77
N GLY A 366 38.64 -44.03 28.74
CA GLY A 366 38.98 -43.76 27.34
C GLY A 366 38.29 -42.49 26.82
N THR A 367 38.81 -41.87 25.77
CA THR A 367 38.10 -40.79 25.07
C THR A 367 36.89 -41.38 24.35
N LEU A 368 35.76 -40.69 24.40
CA LEU A 368 34.54 -41.06 23.70
C LEU A 368 34.15 -39.97 22.70
N GLU A 369 33.49 -40.35 21.62
CA GLU A 369 33.01 -39.45 20.57
C GLU A 369 31.49 -39.58 20.44
N GLN A 370 30.79 -38.45 20.35
CA GLN A 370 29.35 -38.41 20.03
C GLN A 370 29.13 -37.42 18.88
N GLU A 371 28.41 -37.86 17.84
CA GLU A 371 27.86 -36.94 16.84
C GLU A 371 26.69 -36.18 17.48
N VAL A 372 26.80 -34.86 17.54
CA VAL A 372 25.72 -33.96 17.97
C VAL A 372 25.31 -33.09 16.81
N GLY A 373 24.01 -32.91 16.66
CA GLY A 373 23.49 -32.09 15.59
C GLY A 373 21.98 -31.98 15.62
N THR A 374 21.49 -31.03 14.84
CA THR A 374 20.07 -30.76 14.70
C THR A 374 19.82 -30.17 13.31
N GLU A 375 18.73 -30.63 12.68
CA GLU A 375 18.21 -30.05 11.45
C GLU A 375 16.96 -29.26 11.79
N ILE A 376 17.03 -27.94 11.70
CA ILE A 376 15.91 -27.04 11.92
C ILE A 376 15.43 -26.57 10.54
N SER A 377 14.32 -27.13 10.07
CA SER A 377 13.59 -26.62 8.90
C SER A 377 12.50 -25.67 9.38
N SER A 378 12.46 -24.46 8.84
CA SER A 378 11.44 -23.45 9.12
C SER A 378 11.05 -22.69 7.85
N GLU A 379 9.82 -22.19 7.82
CA GLU A 379 9.30 -21.39 6.72
C GLU A 379 9.26 -19.91 7.12
N LYS A 380 10.20 -19.14 6.56
CA LYS A 380 10.22 -17.68 6.65
C LYS A 380 9.17 -17.14 5.70
N THR A 381 8.22 -16.38 6.22
CA THR A 381 7.11 -15.82 5.42
C THR A 381 7.23 -14.30 5.36
N ALA A 382 7.31 -13.74 4.15
CA ALA A 382 7.27 -12.31 3.91
C ALA A 382 5.94 -11.96 3.20
N THR A 383 5.04 -11.26 3.90
CA THR A 383 3.74 -10.83 3.38
C THR A 383 3.73 -9.34 3.14
N ILE A 384 3.43 -8.92 1.91
CA ILE A 384 3.26 -7.52 1.53
C ILE A 384 1.76 -7.21 1.47
N GLY A 385 1.33 -6.19 2.21
CA GLY A 385 0.03 -5.54 2.07
C GLY A 385 0.19 -4.08 1.66
N TRP A 386 -0.75 -3.57 0.87
CA TRP A 386 -0.78 -2.16 0.45
C TRP A 386 -1.86 -1.38 1.18
N GLU A 387 -1.61 -0.10 1.42
CA GLU A 387 -2.51 0.78 2.18
C GLU A 387 -3.09 1.95 1.37
N GLU A 388 -2.44 2.34 0.28
CA GLU A 388 -2.83 3.46 -0.60
C GLU A 388 -3.03 2.97 -2.05
N SER A 389 -3.90 3.62 -2.83
CA SER A 389 -4.20 3.27 -4.23
C SER A 389 -3.52 4.18 -5.26
N LEU A 390 -3.07 3.59 -6.37
CA LEU A 390 -2.64 4.32 -7.57
C LEU A 390 -3.68 4.18 -8.70
N GLU A 391 -4.73 5.01 -8.67
CA GLU A 391 -5.80 4.97 -9.67
C GLU A 391 -5.55 5.88 -10.87
N LEU A 392 -5.60 5.30 -12.07
CA LEU A 392 -5.57 6.01 -13.36
C LEU A 392 -6.63 5.46 -14.33
N THR A 393 -7.10 6.34 -15.22
CA THR A 393 -8.09 6.05 -16.27
C THR A 393 -7.45 5.95 -17.64
N SER A 394 -7.82 4.92 -18.40
CA SER A 394 -7.36 4.65 -19.77
C SER A 394 -8.39 3.81 -20.52
N GLU A 395 -8.33 3.81 -21.86
CA GLU A 395 -9.09 2.88 -22.71
C GLU A 395 -8.59 1.42 -22.59
N SER A 396 -7.41 1.20 -22.02
CA SER A 396 -6.75 -0.12 -21.92
C SER A 396 -6.16 -0.38 -20.55
N THR A 397 -6.26 -1.62 -20.08
CA THR A 397 -5.69 -2.07 -18.79
C THR A 397 -4.20 -2.33 -18.90
N TYR A 398 -3.45 -1.91 -17.88
CA TYR A 398 -2.01 -2.15 -17.72
C TYR A 398 -1.71 -2.79 -16.36
N GLU A 399 -0.73 -3.69 -16.34
CA GLU A 399 -0.15 -4.26 -15.13
C GLU A 399 1.27 -3.72 -14.92
N VAL A 400 1.61 -3.41 -13.68
CA VAL A 400 2.91 -2.88 -13.24
C VAL A 400 3.44 -3.84 -12.18
N SER A 401 4.54 -4.56 -12.45
CA SER A 401 5.20 -5.34 -11.41
C SER A 401 6.05 -4.44 -10.50
N ALA A 402 5.97 -4.68 -9.19
CA ALA A 402 6.73 -3.96 -8.16
C ALA A 402 7.41 -4.98 -7.23
N SER A 403 8.70 -5.20 -7.41
CA SER A 403 9.47 -6.04 -6.49
C SER A 403 9.88 -5.23 -5.25
N VAL A 404 9.59 -5.76 -4.06
CA VAL A 404 9.73 -5.08 -2.76
C VAL A 404 10.72 -5.90 -1.93
N GLU A 405 12.01 -5.59 -2.10
CA GLU A 405 13.08 -6.24 -1.35
C GLU A 405 13.34 -5.52 -0.02
N VAL A 406 13.06 -6.19 1.10
CA VAL A 406 13.12 -5.61 2.44
C VAL A 406 14.40 -6.03 3.15
N SER A 407 15.07 -5.12 3.84
CA SER A 407 16.24 -5.41 4.68
C SER A 407 16.08 -4.80 6.06
N ALA A 408 16.36 -5.57 7.12
CA ALA A 408 16.23 -5.13 8.50
C ALA A 408 17.40 -5.62 9.37
N SER A 409 18.03 -4.69 10.10
CA SER A 409 19.09 -4.98 11.08
C SER A 409 18.47 -5.40 12.41
N ALA A 410 18.55 -6.67 12.77
CA ALA A 410 18.02 -7.25 14.01
C ALA A 410 19.14 -7.53 15.04
N LYS A 411 18.79 -7.94 16.28
CA LYS A 411 19.77 -8.32 17.30
C LYS A 411 19.54 -9.75 17.80
N PHE A 412 20.37 -10.69 17.34
CA PHE A 412 20.35 -12.09 17.78
C PHE A 412 21.50 -12.35 18.75
N PHE A 413 21.23 -13.05 19.85
CA PHE A 413 22.23 -13.41 20.88
C PHE A 413 23.01 -12.21 21.45
N GLY A 414 22.42 -11.01 21.40
CA GLY A 414 23.04 -9.74 21.78
C GLY A 414 23.99 -9.12 20.74
N VAL A 415 24.10 -9.71 19.55
CA VAL A 415 24.89 -9.23 18.40
C VAL A 415 23.96 -8.66 17.33
N GLY A 416 24.33 -7.54 16.72
CA GLY A 416 23.58 -6.98 15.59
C GLY A 416 23.87 -7.73 14.29
N VAL A 417 22.83 -8.20 13.60
CA VAL A 417 22.91 -8.92 12.33
C VAL A 417 21.95 -8.28 11.32
N ASP A 418 22.44 -7.99 10.11
CA ASP A 418 21.61 -7.53 9.01
C ASP A 418 20.94 -8.72 8.32
N VAL A 419 19.61 -8.75 8.28
CA VAL A 419 18.86 -9.82 7.61
C VAL A 419 17.97 -9.26 6.50
N THR A 420 18.07 -9.88 5.32
CA THR A 420 17.27 -9.53 4.14
C THR A 420 16.08 -10.47 3.96
N ALA A 421 14.99 -9.94 3.41
CA ALA A 421 13.78 -10.68 3.06
C ALA A 421 13.16 -10.06 1.79
N SER A 422 13.31 -10.73 0.66
CA SER A 422 12.75 -10.29 -0.61
C SER A 422 11.34 -10.85 -0.83
N ALA A 423 10.38 -10.00 -1.21
CA ALA A 423 9.09 -10.45 -1.73
C ALA A 423 8.69 -9.64 -2.96
N SER A 424 8.19 -10.31 -4.00
CA SER A 424 7.77 -9.65 -5.24
C SER A 424 6.25 -9.57 -5.32
N THR A 425 5.71 -8.41 -5.65
CA THR A 425 4.26 -8.21 -5.82
C THR A 425 3.92 -7.65 -7.19
N SER A 426 2.84 -8.13 -7.80
CA SER A 426 2.33 -7.59 -9.06
C SER A 426 1.17 -6.65 -8.81
N TYR A 427 1.27 -5.41 -9.27
CA TYR A 427 0.27 -4.38 -9.08
C TYR A 427 -0.51 -4.14 -10.39
N SER A 428 -1.80 -4.46 -10.43
CA SER A 428 -2.65 -4.19 -11.61
C SER A 428 -3.21 -2.76 -11.52
N VAL A 429 -2.98 -1.93 -12.55
CA VAL A 429 -3.06 -0.45 -12.43
C VAL A 429 -3.96 0.17 -13.49
N THR A 430 -5.23 -0.24 -13.57
CA THR A 430 -6.20 0.54 -14.35
C THR A 430 -7.62 0.36 -13.87
N LYS A 431 -8.31 1.50 -13.73
CA LYS A 431 -9.76 1.54 -13.73
C LYS A 431 -10.21 1.70 -15.17
N GLY A 432 -10.51 0.58 -15.81
CA GLY A 432 -11.09 0.55 -17.15
C GLY A 432 -12.39 1.36 -17.17
N MET A 433 -12.76 1.89 -18.32
CA MET A 433 -13.85 2.89 -18.43
C MET A 433 -15.21 2.39 -17.90
N THR A 434 -15.40 1.08 -17.84
CA THR A 434 -16.58 0.41 -17.27
C THR A 434 -16.25 -0.58 -16.15
N THR A 435 -14.99 -0.64 -15.66
CA THR A 435 -14.52 -1.66 -14.71
C THR A 435 -13.59 -1.10 -13.64
N THR A 436 -14.06 -1.14 -12.39
CA THR A 436 -13.29 -0.97 -11.15
C THR A 436 -12.46 -2.23 -10.84
N ASN A 437 -11.28 -2.33 -11.46
CA ASN A 437 -10.24 -3.26 -11.03
C ASN A 437 -9.22 -2.52 -10.15
N THR A 438 -9.65 -2.11 -8.96
CA THR A 438 -8.76 -1.50 -7.96
C THR A 438 -8.95 -2.20 -6.63
N GLY A 439 -8.05 -3.13 -6.36
CA GLY A 439 -8.05 -3.97 -5.16
C GLY A 439 -6.67 -4.59 -4.99
N PHE A 440 -6.06 -4.31 -3.85
CA PHE A 440 -4.81 -4.95 -3.47
C PHE A 440 -5.12 -6.31 -2.85
N GLY A 441 -4.48 -7.36 -3.37
CA GLY A 441 -4.27 -8.56 -2.58
C GLY A 441 -3.11 -8.33 -1.62
N GLU A 442 -3.20 -8.90 -0.41
CA GLU A 442 -1.99 -9.26 0.31
C GLU A 442 -1.30 -10.39 -0.48
N GLN A 443 0.03 -10.34 -0.61
CA GLN A 443 0.80 -11.38 -1.26
C GLN A 443 1.93 -11.84 -0.35
N SER A 444 1.94 -13.15 -0.06
CA SER A 444 2.95 -13.81 0.75
C SER A 444 3.95 -14.55 -0.14
N THR A 445 5.23 -14.38 0.16
CA THR A 445 6.32 -15.25 -0.31
C THR A 445 6.76 -16.11 0.87
N VAL A 446 6.91 -17.42 0.64
CA VAL A 446 7.40 -18.38 1.64
C VAL A 446 8.76 -18.87 1.18
N GLU A 447 9.75 -18.75 2.05
CA GLU A 447 11.13 -19.19 1.85
C GLU A 447 11.43 -20.27 2.91
N SER A 448 11.61 -21.52 2.47
CA SER A 448 12.05 -22.60 3.35
C SER A 448 13.54 -22.41 3.69
N GLN A 449 13.86 -22.33 4.97
CA GLN A 449 15.21 -22.21 5.50
C GLN A 449 15.54 -23.46 6.33
N SER A 450 16.58 -24.19 5.92
CA SER A 450 17.11 -25.33 6.67
C SER A 450 18.45 -24.97 7.30
N PHE A 451 18.50 -24.98 8.62
CA PHE A 451 19.74 -24.84 9.39
C PHE A 451 20.19 -26.23 9.81
N PHE A 452 21.32 -26.68 9.27
CA PHE A 452 21.94 -27.96 9.63
C PHE A 452 23.26 -27.70 10.35
N SER A 453 23.33 -28.18 11.58
CA SER A 453 24.56 -28.31 12.37
C SER A 453 24.71 -29.81 12.67
N SER A 454 25.81 -30.41 12.23
CA SER A 454 26.31 -31.66 12.81
C SER A 454 27.81 -31.54 13.04
N ARG A 455 28.28 -32.04 14.18
CA ARG A 455 29.68 -32.08 14.58
C ARG A 455 29.93 -33.28 15.50
N THR A 456 31.08 -33.91 15.38
CA THR A 456 31.55 -34.89 16.38
C THR A 456 32.16 -34.14 17.56
N ILE A 457 31.77 -34.53 18.78
CA ILE A 457 32.32 -34.00 20.02
C ILE A 457 33.15 -35.11 20.68
N GLU A 458 34.45 -34.87 20.81
CA GLU A 458 35.34 -35.66 21.66
C GLU A 458 35.11 -35.23 23.13
N VAL A 459 34.79 -36.20 23.98
CA VAL A 459 34.70 -36.02 25.43
C VAL A 459 35.84 -36.82 26.07
N LEU A 460 36.79 -36.12 26.69
CA LEU A 460 37.97 -36.74 27.29
C LEU A 460 37.62 -37.57 28.55
N PRO A 461 38.46 -38.55 28.94
CA PRO A 461 38.25 -39.34 30.16
C PRO A 461 38.06 -38.45 31.39
N GLN A 462 37.04 -38.73 32.21
CA GLN A 462 36.73 -37.98 33.43
C GLN A 462 36.50 -36.48 33.18
N THR A 463 35.87 -36.13 32.06
CA THR A 463 35.47 -34.74 31.72
C THR A 463 34.00 -34.65 31.33
N ALA A 464 33.50 -33.42 31.27
CA ALA A 464 32.17 -33.12 30.74
C ALA A 464 32.23 -31.89 29.81
N VAL A 465 31.43 -31.91 28.75
CA VAL A 465 31.34 -30.87 27.73
C VAL A 465 29.88 -30.48 27.56
N LEU A 466 29.55 -29.23 27.88
CA LEU A 466 28.28 -28.62 27.52
C LEU A 466 28.27 -28.37 26.01
N VAL A 467 27.22 -28.85 25.35
CA VAL A 467 26.98 -28.69 23.92
C VAL A 467 25.57 -28.16 23.75
N TYR A 468 25.42 -27.04 23.04
CA TYR A 468 24.09 -26.58 22.64
C TYR A 468 24.10 -25.95 21.25
N ASP A 469 22.97 -26.13 20.56
CA ASP A 469 22.59 -25.49 19.31
C ASP A 469 21.30 -24.72 19.57
N ALA A 470 21.46 -23.42 19.85
CA ALA A 470 20.38 -22.49 20.10
C ALA A 470 19.96 -21.80 18.79
N TYR A 471 18.71 -21.37 18.73
CA TYR A 471 18.20 -20.51 17.66
C TYR A 471 17.28 -19.44 18.25
N GLN A 472 17.32 -18.25 17.67
CA GLN A 472 16.45 -17.14 18.03
C GLN A 472 15.57 -16.76 16.86
N THR A 473 14.30 -16.50 17.16
CA THR A 473 13.27 -16.22 16.16
C THR A 473 12.58 -14.90 16.50
N TYR A 474 12.54 -13.98 15.53
CA TYR A 474 11.56 -12.90 15.53
C TYR A 474 10.36 -13.28 14.65
N SER A 475 9.15 -13.10 15.18
CA SER A 475 7.89 -13.32 14.45
C SER A 475 7.08 -12.02 14.43
N ASN A 476 6.23 -11.85 13.41
CA ASN A 476 5.35 -10.70 13.21
C ASN A 476 6.10 -9.34 13.20
N ILE A 477 7.29 -9.28 12.58
CA ILE A 477 8.00 -8.01 12.37
C ILE A 477 7.22 -7.21 11.32
N THR A 478 6.81 -5.99 11.67
CA THR A 478 6.06 -5.09 10.78
C THR A 478 6.95 -3.93 10.30
N ILE A 479 7.08 -3.79 8.98
CA ILE A 479 7.91 -2.78 8.30
C ILE A 479 7.03 -1.96 7.35
N PRO A 480 6.64 -0.72 7.72
CA PRO A 480 6.02 0.23 6.79
C PRO A 480 6.99 0.62 5.67
N PHE A 481 6.49 0.74 4.45
CA PHE A 481 7.28 1.15 3.29
C PHE A 481 6.49 2.07 2.35
N VAL A 482 7.19 2.78 1.46
CA VAL A 482 6.58 3.36 0.27
C VAL A 482 7.30 2.90 -1.00
N GLN A 483 6.51 2.59 -2.03
CA GLN A 483 7.02 2.38 -3.37
C GLN A 483 6.95 3.69 -4.14
N ARG A 484 8.08 4.12 -4.71
CA ARG A 484 8.16 5.28 -5.61
C ARG A 484 7.92 4.87 -7.05
N TYR A 485 7.05 5.60 -7.73
CA TYR A 485 6.75 5.43 -9.15
C TYR A 485 6.94 6.76 -9.90
N ARG A 486 7.40 6.67 -11.15
CA ARG A 486 7.34 7.76 -12.13
C ARG A 486 6.24 7.46 -13.15
N VAL A 487 5.35 8.41 -13.35
CA VAL A 487 4.20 8.27 -14.26
C VAL A 487 4.29 9.27 -15.40
N ARG A 488 4.05 8.79 -16.62
CA ARG A 488 4.01 9.56 -17.88
C ARG A 488 2.76 9.20 -18.65
N GLY A 489 2.12 10.19 -19.29
CA GLY A 489 0.98 9.97 -20.18
C GLY A 489 1.29 10.42 -21.60
N THR A 490 0.90 9.63 -22.61
CA THR A 490 1.07 9.96 -24.04
C THR A 490 -0.26 9.79 -24.76
N ASP A 491 -0.62 10.76 -25.60
CA ASP A 491 -1.79 10.71 -26.48
C ASP A 491 -1.54 9.79 -27.68
N THR A 492 -2.26 8.68 -27.75
CA THR A 492 -2.13 7.65 -28.79
C THR A 492 -2.52 8.15 -30.19
N THR A 493 -3.24 9.28 -30.31
CA THR A 493 -3.65 9.83 -31.61
C THR A 493 -2.58 10.67 -32.30
N ASN A 494 -1.64 11.25 -31.53
CA ASN A 494 -0.68 12.22 -32.05
C ASN A 494 0.72 12.16 -31.40
N ASN A 495 0.94 11.18 -30.51
CA ASN A 495 2.17 10.94 -29.76
C ASN A 495 2.68 12.12 -28.92
N LYS A 496 1.82 13.08 -28.55
CA LYS A 496 2.18 14.15 -27.61
C LYS A 496 2.15 13.65 -26.18
N VAL A 497 3.21 13.95 -25.44
CA VAL A 497 3.27 13.73 -23.99
C VAL A 497 2.38 14.74 -23.25
N LEU A 498 1.75 14.29 -22.16
CA LEU A 498 1.13 15.17 -21.19
C LEU A 498 2.19 15.92 -20.39
N THR A 499 1.89 17.16 -20.00
CA THR A 499 2.74 17.89 -19.03
C THR A 499 2.53 17.35 -17.61
N GLY A 500 3.50 17.55 -16.71
CA GLY A 500 3.37 17.13 -15.31
C GLY A 500 2.07 17.62 -14.66
N ASN A 501 1.72 18.90 -14.83
CA ASN A 501 0.46 19.46 -14.30
C ASN A 501 -0.81 18.80 -14.90
N GLN A 502 -0.77 18.38 -16.16
CA GLN A 502 -1.89 17.64 -16.77
C GLN A 502 -2.02 16.24 -16.15
N ILE A 503 -0.90 15.58 -15.84
CA ILE A 503 -0.84 14.29 -15.16
C ILE A 503 -1.33 14.42 -13.71
N VAL A 504 -0.86 15.42 -12.94
CA VAL A 504 -1.37 15.74 -11.59
C VAL A 504 -2.89 15.91 -11.60
N SER A 505 -3.41 16.58 -12.61
CA SER A 505 -4.85 16.78 -12.75
C SER A 505 -5.60 15.47 -12.97
N GLN A 506 -5.03 14.50 -13.71
CA GLN A 506 -5.66 13.18 -13.86
C GLN A 506 -5.71 12.43 -12.51
N PHE A 507 -4.66 12.51 -11.68
CA PHE A 507 -4.72 11.94 -10.33
C PHE A 507 -5.81 12.61 -9.49
N GLY A 508 -5.95 13.93 -9.55
CA GLY A 508 -7.02 14.68 -8.87
C GLY A 508 -8.44 14.46 -9.41
N PHE A 509 -8.65 13.62 -10.44
CA PHE A 509 -9.98 13.21 -10.93
C PHE A 509 -10.22 11.71 -10.76
N ASN A 510 -9.36 11.03 -10.01
CA ASN A 510 -9.40 9.60 -9.74
C ASN A 510 -9.24 9.37 -8.24
N ASP A 511 -9.57 8.17 -7.77
CA ASP A 511 -9.47 7.81 -6.34
C ASP A 511 -8.01 7.45 -5.96
N PHE A 512 -7.08 8.32 -6.35
CA PHE A 512 -5.66 8.23 -6.04
C PHE A 512 -5.43 8.65 -4.58
N ASP A 513 -4.99 7.70 -3.75
CA ASP A 513 -4.74 7.91 -2.32
C ASP A 513 -3.25 7.89 -1.96
N GLY A 514 -2.35 7.99 -2.95
CA GLY A 514 -0.92 8.17 -2.72
C GLY A 514 -0.53 9.63 -2.47
N VAL A 515 0.78 9.92 -2.53
CA VAL A 515 1.32 11.30 -2.46
C VAL A 515 2.18 11.59 -3.68
N ILE A 516 1.93 12.72 -4.33
CA ILE A 516 2.77 13.26 -5.40
C ILE A 516 3.99 13.95 -4.78
N THR A 517 5.18 13.47 -5.08
CA THR A 517 6.45 13.96 -4.50
C THR A 517 7.20 14.92 -5.44
N LEU A 518 7.01 14.79 -6.76
CA LEU A 518 7.63 15.67 -7.75
C LEU A 518 6.73 15.84 -8.99
N VAL A 519 6.65 17.07 -9.51
CA VAL A 519 6.00 17.38 -10.78
C VAL A 519 7.06 17.83 -11.78
N GLY A 520 7.37 16.98 -12.76
CA GLY A 520 8.30 17.29 -13.84
C GLY A 520 7.63 18.03 -15.00
N SER A 521 8.41 18.27 -16.07
CA SER A 521 7.88 18.84 -17.32
C SER A 521 6.78 17.99 -17.94
N ASP A 522 6.98 16.68 -17.94
CA ASP A 522 6.26 15.65 -18.71
C ASP A 522 6.14 14.32 -17.93
N PHE A 523 6.28 14.39 -16.61
CA PHE A 523 6.09 13.28 -15.67
C PHE A 523 5.63 13.77 -14.30
N VAL A 524 5.16 12.84 -13.49
CA VAL A 524 4.96 12.99 -12.05
C VAL A 524 5.70 11.86 -11.34
N GLU A 525 6.37 12.14 -10.23
CA GLU A 525 6.75 11.11 -9.26
C GLU A 525 5.77 11.11 -8.10
N LEU A 526 5.46 9.91 -7.63
CA LEU A 526 4.55 9.68 -6.54
C LEU A 526 5.01 8.50 -5.69
N THR A 527 4.45 8.41 -4.50
CA THR A 527 4.63 7.30 -3.56
C THR A 527 3.30 6.65 -3.26
N VAL A 528 3.32 5.33 -3.10
CA VAL A 528 2.20 4.51 -2.62
C VAL A 528 2.68 3.73 -1.40
N ARG A 529 1.96 3.83 -0.28
CA ARG A 529 2.30 3.19 0.99
C ARG A 529 1.84 1.75 1.06
N GLY A 530 2.66 0.92 1.69
CA GLY A 530 2.33 -0.43 2.11
C GLY A 530 3.01 -0.79 3.43
N THR A 531 2.79 -2.02 3.85
CA THR A 531 3.39 -2.63 5.04
C THR A 531 3.82 -4.05 4.71
N THR A 532 5.06 -4.40 5.03
CA THR A 532 5.56 -5.78 4.97
C THR A 532 5.47 -6.38 6.37
N LYS A 533 4.97 -7.61 6.48
CA LYS A 533 5.08 -8.47 7.67
C LYS A 533 6.10 -9.57 7.39
N ILE A 534 7.04 -9.78 8.29
CA ILE A 534 8.02 -10.87 8.23
C ILE A 534 7.82 -11.77 9.45
N ASP A 535 7.53 -13.04 9.19
CA ASP A 535 7.40 -14.10 10.18
C ASP A 535 8.57 -15.08 10.06
N ASN A 536 9.00 -15.61 11.20
CA ASN A 536 10.07 -16.60 11.35
C ASN A 536 11.43 -16.13 10.80
N LEU A 537 11.86 -14.94 11.21
CA LEU A 537 13.22 -14.47 10.98
C LEU A 537 14.15 -15.15 12.01
N ILE A 538 14.95 -16.12 11.56
CA ILE A 538 15.74 -17.02 12.42
C ILE A 538 17.24 -16.78 12.26
N GLU A 539 17.96 -16.86 13.37
CA GLU A 539 19.42 -16.95 13.43
C GLU A 539 19.84 -18.06 14.41
N THR A 540 20.98 -18.71 14.19
CA THR A 540 21.46 -19.83 15.02
C THR A 540 22.79 -19.53 15.74
N GLN A 541 23.00 -20.16 16.90
CA GLN A 541 24.25 -20.16 17.64
C GLN A 541 24.56 -21.57 18.14
N SER A 542 25.74 -22.07 17.76
CA SER A 542 26.29 -23.33 18.27
C SER A 542 27.46 -23.05 19.21
N GLU A 543 27.46 -23.66 20.40
CA GLU A 543 28.58 -23.60 21.34
C GLU A 543 28.96 -25.01 21.83
N VAL A 544 30.24 -25.15 22.20
CA VAL A 544 30.84 -26.33 22.82
C VAL A 544 31.78 -25.81 23.90
N LYS A 545 31.61 -26.27 25.14
CA LYS A 545 32.33 -25.70 26.30
C LYS A 545 32.59 -26.76 27.37
N GLU A 546 33.83 -26.89 27.80
CA GLU A 546 34.18 -27.74 28.95
C GLU A 546 33.48 -27.26 30.22
N VAL A 547 32.93 -28.21 30.98
CA VAL A 547 32.27 -27.98 32.28
C VAL A 547 32.75 -28.99 33.31
N THR A 548 32.55 -28.68 34.60
CA THR A 548 32.93 -29.57 35.69
C THR A 548 32.11 -30.85 35.66
N THR A 549 32.78 -32.00 35.56
CA THR A 549 32.12 -33.31 35.61
C THR A 549 31.66 -33.67 37.04
N THR A 550 30.69 -34.58 37.14
CA THR A 550 30.23 -35.22 38.38
C THR A 550 30.47 -36.73 38.37
N CYS A 551 31.49 -37.19 37.65
CA CYS A 551 31.93 -38.59 37.73
C CYS A 551 32.60 -38.85 39.10
N ASP A 552 32.11 -39.86 39.83
CA ASP A 552 32.63 -40.34 41.12
C ASP A 552 33.77 -41.37 40.94
#